data_AF-A0A7S0RV03-F1
#
_entry.id   AF-A0A7S0RV03-F1
#
_cell.length_a   1.000
_cell.length_b   1.000
_cell.length_c   1.000
_cell.angle_alpha   90.00
_cell.angle_beta   90.00
_cell.angle_gamma   90.00
#
_symmetry.space_group_name_H-M   'P 1'
#
loop_
_entity.id
_entity.type
_entity.pdbx_description
1 polymer ?
#
loop_
_entity_poly.entity_id
_entity_poly.type
_entity_poly.pdbx_seq_one_letter_code
_entity_poly.pdbx_strand_id
1 'polypeptide(L)'
;KLEGAPPLDAAEEEQRALRFREMLIDRGVTPFSRWDKELPKICFDARYKAIPDQAKRRSLFDQFVRTRADELRKEKREALAKAREGFRELLEEAAAEGSLTHETTVASLEEKCAADGRWGALEAKERATLVEERVAPLRKEAEERASAETMAATAGFRALLLAKGVGEGSRWSKMKEELAEEEAFQNVPKSQREVLFRAYVAEQAAAGAAKEGERSKEEELRRQREREVRKRKEREEEEMAARRLKAQRQDALASYQSLLTEQVREPDASWREWAPKLERDPQGRGSNRQLDASTMERCFRDHVAKLYERGVQDYRALLRERLR
;
A
#
# COMPACT_ATOMS: atom_id res chain seq x y z
N LYS A 1 -46.88 -12.71 -52.04
CA LYS A 1 -45.88 -13.56 -51.35
C LYS A 1 -46.58 -14.88 -51.07
N LEU A 2 -46.44 -15.84 -51.98
CA LEU A 2 -47.04 -17.16 -51.84
C LEU A 2 -46.10 -17.98 -50.95
N GLU A 3 -46.48 -18.15 -49.69
CA GLU A 3 -45.93 -19.19 -48.84
C GLU A 3 -46.27 -20.53 -49.50
N GLY A 4 -45.24 -21.22 -49.98
CA GLY A 4 -45.37 -22.54 -50.57
C GLY A 4 -45.85 -23.52 -49.50
N ALA A 5 -47.09 -23.97 -49.62
CA ALA A 5 -47.54 -25.18 -48.96
C ALA A 5 -46.52 -26.30 -49.27
N PRO A 6 -46.07 -27.08 -48.27
CA PRO A 6 -45.16 -28.19 -48.53
C PRO A 6 -45.78 -29.11 -49.59
N PRO A 7 -44.96 -29.69 -50.50
CA PRO A 7 -45.47 -30.63 -51.52
C PRO A 7 -46.37 -31.66 -50.83
N LEU A 8 -47.54 -31.98 -51.41
CA LEU A 8 -48.50 -32.95 -50.86
C LEU A 8 -47.81 -34.26 -50.39
N ASP A 9 -46.75 -34.66 -51.09
CA ASP A 9 -45.90 -35.80 -50.77
C ASP A 9 -45.15 -35.67 -49.43
N ALA A 10 -44.63 -34.48 -49.09
CA ALA A 10 -43.91 -34.25 -47.84
C ALA A 10 -44.81 -34.36 -46.60
N ALA A 11 -46.05 -33.87 -46.70
CA ALA A 11 -47.03 -33.97 -45.61
C ALA A 11 -47.47 -35.42 -45.38
N GLU A 12 -47.66 -36.20 -46.46
CA GLU A 12 -47.95 -37.62 -46.37
C GLU A 12 -46.76 -38.43 -45.82
N GLU A 13 -45.53 -38.08 -46.20
CA GLU A 13 -44.32 -38.69 -45.66
C GLU A 13 -44.16 -38.43 -44.16
N GLU A 14 -44.47 -37.21 -43.70
CA GLU A 14 -44.48 -36.87 -42.29
C GLU A 14 -45.54 -37.66 -41.51
N GLN A 15 -46.75 -37.81 -42.06
CA GLN A 15 -47.78 -38.67 -41.47
C GLN A 15 -47.37 -40.14 -41.41
N ARG A 16 -46.70 -40.67 -42.44
CA ARG A 16 -46.14 -42.04 -42.43
C ARG A 16 -45.05 -42.18 -41.37
N ALA A 17 -44.20 -41.16 -41.18
CA ALA A 17 -43.19 -41.13 -40.12
C ALA A 17 -43.80 -41.05 -38.72
N LEU A 18 -44.87 -40.28 -38.51
CA LEU A 18 -45.61 -40.22 -37.25
C LEU A 18 -46.24 -41.57 -36.90
N ARG A 19 -46.94 -42.20 -37.85
CA ARG A 19 -47.50 -43.56 -37.66
C ARG A 19 -46.42 -44.60 -37.37
N PHE A 20 -45.24 -44.47 -37.99
CA PHE A 20 -44.10 -45.32 -37.68
C PHE A 20 -43.60 -45.11 -36.25
N ARG A 21 -43.55 -43.88 -35.74
CA ARG A 21 -43.21 -43.58 -34.34
C ARG A 21 -44.26 -44.10 -33.36
N GLU A 22 -45.55 -43.94 -33.65
CA GLU A 22 -46.64 -44.52 -32.85
C GLU A 22 -46.51 -46.05 -32.76
N MET A 23 -46.17 -46.71 -33.87
CA MET A 23 -45.88 -48.14 -33.87
C MET A 23 -44.71 -48.48 -32.93
N LEU A 24 -43.62 -47.70 -32.94
CA LEU A 24 -42.49 -47.92 -32.03
C LEU A 24 -42.93 -47.82 -30.57
N ILE A 25 -43.84 -46.89 -30.24
CA ILE A 25 -44.44 -46.76 -28.90
C ILE A 25 -45.29 -47.99 -28.58
N ASP A 26 -46.23 -48.37 -29.43
CA ASP A 26 -47.14 -49.52 -29.24
C ASP A 26 -46.39 -50.84 -29.04
N ARG A 27 -45.25 -50.99 -29.72
CA ARG A 27 -44.41 -52.19 -29.65
C ARG A 27 -43.38 -52.14 -28.51
N GLY A 28 -43.41 -51.10 -27.67
CA GLY A 28 -42.59 -50.99 -26.47
C GLY A 28 -41.12 -50.70 -26.76
N VAL A 29 -40.80 -50.02 -27.86
CA VAL A 29 -39.42 -49.61 -28.16
C VAL A 29 -39.00 -48.53 -27.17
N THR A 30 -37.86 -48.76 -26.51
CA THR A 30 -37.32 -47.87 -25.48
C THR A 30 -36.04 -47.18 -25.96
N PRO A 31 -35.55 -46.16 -25.24
CA PRO A 31 -34.21 -45.58 -25.47
C PRO A 31 -33.03 -46.56 -25.47
N PHE A 32 -33.22 -47.78 -24.95
CA PHE A 32 -32.20 -48.84 -24.91
C PHE A 32 -32.44 -49.95 -25.93
N SER A 33 -33.54 -49.88 -26.69
CA SER A 33 -33.87 -50.87 -27.70
C SER A 33 -32.88 -50.84 -28.86
N ARG A 34 -32.50 -52.02 -29.34
CA ARG A 34 -31.61 -52.18 -30.50
C ARG A 34 -32.44 -52.58 -31.71
N TRP A 35 -32.22 -51.91 -32.84
CA TRP A 35 -32.91 -52.17 -34.10
C TRP A 35 -33.02 -53.65 -34.44
N ASP A 36 -31.92 -54.40 -34.41
CA ASP A 36 -31.90 -55.82 -34.80
C ASP A 36 -32.73 -56.72 -33.87
N LYS A 37 -32.97 -56.27 -32.63
CA LYS A 37 -33.77 -56.99 -31.63
C LYS A 37 -35.26 -56.65 -31.73
N GLU A 38 -35.59 -55.42 -32.11
CA GLU A 38 -36.98 -54.99 -32.30
C GLU A 38 -37.50 -55.28 -33.71
N LEU A 39 -36.62 -55.39 -34.70
CA LEU A 39 -36.96 -55.60 -36.11
C LEU A 39 -37.93 -56.79 -36.34
N PRO A 40 -37.69 -57.99 -35.78
CA PRO A 40 -38.61 -59.13 -35.97
C PRO A 40 -40.02 -58.87 -35.40
N LYS A 41 -40.14 -57.97 -34.42
CA LYS A 41 -41.42 -57.61 -33.81
C LYS A 41 -42.17 -56.62 -34.69
N ILE A 42 -41.47 -55.64 -35.26
CA ILE A 42 -42.09 -54.54 -36.01
C ILE A 42 -42.24 -54.80 -37.51
N CYS A 43 -41.48 -55.72 -38.11
CA CYS A 43 -41.40 -55.89 -39.57
C CYS A 43 -42.71 -56.32 -40.26
N PHE A 44 -43.61 -56.97 -39.52
CA PHE A 44 -44.91 -57.41 -40.04
C PHE A 44 -45.99 -56.33 -39.96
N ASP A 45 -45.76 -55.23 -39.23
CA ASP A 45 -46.73 -54.16 -39.05
C ASP A 45 -46.96 -53.39 -40.36
N ALA A 46 -48.22 -53.04 -40.64
CA ALA A 46 -48.57 -52.24 -41.82
C ALA A 46 -47.87 -50.88 -41.82
N ARG A 47 -47.64 -50.28 -40.63
CA ARG A 47 -46.96 -48.99 -40.47
C ARG A 47 -45.47 -49.08 -40.76
N TYR A 48 -44.84 -50.22 -40.49
CA TYR A 48 -43.46 -50.51 -40.90
C TYR A 48 -43.33 -50.60 -42.43
N LYS A 49 -44.27 -51.31 -43.08
CA LYS A 49 -44.30 -51.49 -44.54
C LYS A 49 -44.62 -50.19 -45.29
N ALA A 50 -45.35 -49.26 -44.67
CA ALA A 50 -45.73 -47.96 -45.25
C ALA A 50 -44.53 -47.03 -45.55
N ILE A 51 -43.37 -47.27 -44.91
CA ILE A 51 -42.12 -46.61 -45.25
C ILE A 51 -41.35 -47.54 -46.20
N PRO A 52 -41.15 -47.22 -47.49
CA PRO A 52 -40.52 -48.16 -48.43
C PRO A 52 -39.01 -48.30 -48.19
N ASP A 53 -38.33 -47.19 -47.87
CA ASP A 53 -36.88 -47.14 -47.74
C ASP A 53 -36.40 -47.64 -46.36
N GLN A 54 -35.55 -48.66 -46.38
CA GLN A 54 -34.93 -49.25 -45.20
C GLN A 54 -34.01 -48.28 -44.45
N ALA A 55 -33.29 -47.40 -45.17
CA ALA A 55 -32.44 -46.39 -44.55
C ALA A 55 -33.28 -45.36 -43.79
N LYS A 56 -34.40 -44.91 -44.38
CA LYS A 56 -35.39 -44.04 -43.74
C LYS A 56 -36.01 -44.69 -42.50
N ARG A 57 -36.39 -45.97 -42.54
CA ARG A 57 -36.89 -46.71 -41.36
C ARG A 57 -35.87 -46.75 -40.23
N ARG A 58 -34.61 -47.07 -40.56
CA ARG A 58 -33.52 -47.12 -39.58
C ARG A 58 -33.26 -45.75 -38.96
N SER A 59 -33.20 -44.70 -39.79
CA SER A 59 -33.03 -43.31 -39.34
C SER A 59 -34.16 -42.86 -38.40
N LEU A 60 -35.42 -43.17 -38.73
CA LEU A 60 -36.58 -42.85 -37.89
C LEU A 60 -36.56 -43.59 -36.56
N PHE A 61 -36.11 -44.84 -36.54
CA PHE A 61 -35.90 -45.59 -35.30
C PHE A 61 -34.80 -44.99 -34.44
N ASP A 62 -33.62 -44.74 -35.02
CA ASP A 62 -32.49 -44.15 -34.28
C ASP A 62 -32.84 -42.74 -33.77
N GLN A 63 -33.59 -41.95 -34.55
CA GLN A 63 -34.11 -40.65 -34.12
C GLN A 63 -35.11 -40.81 -32.96
N PHE A 64 -36.06 -41.74 -33.06
CA PHE A 64 -37.04 -42.00 -32.01
C PHE A 64 -36.37 -42.39 -30.68
N VAL A 65 -35.44 -43.35 -30.72
CA VAL A 65 -34.67 -43.82 -29.55
C VAL A 65 -33.90 -42.67 -28.92
N ARG A 66 -33.24 -41.83 -29.74
CA ARG A 66 -32.49 -40.64 -29.27
C ARG A 66 -33.42 -39.60 -28.64
N THR A 67 -34.48 -39.20 -29.34
CA THR A 67 -35.44 -38.21 -28.84
C THR A 67 -36.07 -38.67 -27.55
N ARG A 68 -36.49 -39.94 -27.45
CA ARG A 68 -37.06 -40.50 -26.22
C ARG A 68 -36.05 -40.53 -25.07
N ALA A 69 -34.78 -40.81 -25.35
CA ALA A 69 -33.72 -40.72 -24.34
C ALA A 69 -33.56 -39.30 -23.78
N ASP A 70 -33.59 -38.30 -24.66
CA ASP A 70 -33.40 -36.90 -24.30
C ASP A 70 -34.63 -36.31 -23.58
N GLU A 71 -35.84 -36.71 -23.98
CA GLU A 71 -37.09 -36.41 -23.27
C GLU A 71 -37.06 -36.93 -21.83
N LEU A 72 -36.75 -38.21 -21.60
CA LEU A 72 -36.68 -38.76 -20.25
C LEU A 72 -35.60 -38.06 -19.39
N ARG A 73 -34.45 -37.71 -19.99
CA ARG A 73 -33.42 -36.92 -19.29
C ARG A 73 -33.90 -35.50 -18.97
N LYS A 74 -34.70 -34.90 -19.85
CA LYS A 74 -35.28 -33.57 -19.64
C LYS A 74 -36.33 -33.63 -18.52
N GLU A 75 -37.27 -34.57 -18.59
CA GLU A 75 -38.29 -34.80 -17.55
C GLU A 75 -37.64 -35.06 -16.18
N LYS A 76 -36.59 -35.89 -16.10
CA LYS A 76 -35.85 -36.12 -14.85
C LYS A 76 -35.21 -34.84 -14.32
N ARG A 77 -34.61 -34.02 -15.19
CA ARG A 77 -33.99 -32.74 -14.80
C ARG A 77 -35.05 -31.74 -14.32
N GLU A 78 -36.17 -31.64 -15.01
CA GLU A 78 -37.29 -30.76 -14.65
C GLU A 78 -37.95 -31.20 -13.34
N ALA A 79 -38.16 -32.50 -13.13
CA ALA A 79 -38.67 -33.04 -11.88
C ALA A 79 -37.73 -32.74 -10.71
N LEU A 80 -36.41 -32.93 -10.89
CA LEU A 80 -35.43 -32.58 -9.87
C LEU A 80 -35.37 -31.07 -9.61
N ALA A 81 -35.44 -30.25 -10.66
CA ALA A 81 -35.47 -28.79 -10.51
C ALA A 81 -36.69 -28.34 -9.70
N LYS A 82 -37.87 -28.90 -9.99
CA LYS A 82 -39.11 -28.64 -9.24
C LYS A 82 -39.02 -29.12 -7.80
N ALA A 83 -38.42 -30.29 -7.55
CA ALA A 83 -38.19 -30.79 -6.19
C ALA A 83 -37.24 -29.87 -5.39
N ARG A 84 -36.19 -29.34 -6.03
CA ARG A 84 -35.27 -28.36 -5.41
C ARG A 84 -35.94 -27.02 -5.13
N GLU A 85 -36.81 -26.56 -6.02
CA GLU A 85 -37.60 -25.34 -5.81
C GLU A 85 -38.56 -25.50 -4.63
N GLY A 86 -39.36 -26.58 -4.61
CA GLY A 86 -40.26 -26.85 -3.50
C GLY A 86 -39.52 -27.02 -2.16
N PHE A 87 -38.34 -27.64 -2.16
CA PHE A 87 -37.51 -27.73 -0.95
C PHE A 87 -37.01 -26.35 -0.48
N ARG A 88 -36.65 -25.45 -1.41
CA ARG A 88 -36.29 -24.06 -1.05
C ARG A 88 -37.46 -23.29 -0.49
N GLU A 89 -38.66 -23.43 -1.06
CA GLU A 89 -39.88 -22.84 -0.51
C GLU A 89 -40.14 -23.31 0.92
N LEU A 90 -40.00 -24.62 1.18
CA LEU A 90 -40.10 -25.19 2.52
C LEU A 90 -39.07 -24.57 3.49
N LEU A 91 -37.83 -24.32 3.06
CA LEU A 91 -36.83 -23.66 3.89
C LEU A 91 -37.18 -22.19 4.18
N GLU A 92 -37.73 -21.47 3.22
CA GLU A 92 -38.17 -20.08 3.43
C GLU A 92 -39.40 -20.01 4.33
N GLU A 93 -40.35 -20.95 4.22
CA GLU A 93 -41.47 -21.10 5.15
C GLU A 93 -40.94 -21.36 6.57
N ALA A 94 -40.03 -22.32 6.73
CA ALA A 94 -39.39 -22.60 8.02
C ALA A 94 -38.61 -21.39 8.58
N ALA A 95 -38.03 -20.56 7.71
CA ALA A 95 -37.39 -19.30 8.10
C ALA A 95 -38.41 -18.24 8.55
N ALA A 96 -39.53 -18.10 7.83
CA ALA A 96 -40.61 -17.18 8.18
C ALA A 96 -41.28 -17.57 9.52
N GLU A 97 -41.37 -18.87 9.81
CA GLU A 97 -41.85 -19.40 11.09
C GLU A 97 -40.83 -19.27 12.24
N GLY A 98 -39.61 -18.80 11.96
CA GLY A 98 -38.53 -18.68 12.95
C GLY A 98 -37.90 -20.01 13.35
N SER A 99 -38.20 -21.09 12.63
CA SER A 99 -37.60 -22.42 12.84
C SER A 99 -36.21 -22.55 12.23
N LEU A 100 -35.81 -21.63 11.35
CA LEU A 100 -34.50 -21.58 10.72
C LEU A 100 -33.67 -20.41 11.28
N THR A 101 -32.56 -20.75 11.95
CA THR A 101 -31.57 -19.83 12.52
C THR A 101 -30.17 -20.22 12.06
N HIS A 102 -29.15 -19.47 12.48
CA HIS A 102 -27.75 -19.79 12.19
C HIS A 102 -27.28 -21.12 12.83
N GLU A 103 -27.96 -21.60 13.86
CA GLU A 103 -27.66 -22.86 14.55
C GLU A 103 -28.39 -24.06 13.94
N THR A 104 -29.30 -23.83 12.99
CA THR A 104 -30.12 -24.89 12.39
C THR A 104 -29.26 -25.94 11.71
N THR A 105 -29.63 -27.20 11.91
CA THR A 105 -29.02 -28.38 11.30
C THR A 105 -30.04 -29.16 10.48
N VAL A 106 -29.56 -30.01 9.56
CA VAL A 106 -30.42 -30.90 8.76
C VAL A 106 -31.29 -31.78 9.67
N ALA A 107 -30.73 -32.31 10.76
CA ALA A 107 -31.46 -33.14 11.72
C ALA A 107 -32.60 -32.37 12.41
N SER A 108 -32.33 -31.12 12.84
CA SER A 108 -33.37 -30.28 13.45
C SER A 108 -34.50 -29.89 12.50
N LEU A 109 -34.22 -29.80 11.20
CA LEU A 109 -35.23 -29.56 10.17
C LEU A 109 -35.98 -30.85 9.82
N GLU A 110 -35.31 -32.00 9.84
CA GLU A 110 -35.95 -33.30 9.61
C GLU A 110 -37.04 -33.58 10.64
N GLU A 111 -36.79 -33.31 11.92
CA GLU A 111 -37.78 -33.48 12.97
C GLU A 111 -39.06 -32.64 12.73
N LYS A 112 -38.90 -31.44 12.16
CA LYS A 112 -40.01 -30.50 11.93
C LYS A 112 -40.72 -30.71 10.59
N CYS A 113 -39.96 -31.07 9.55
CA CYS A 113 -40.43 -31.08 8.16
C CYS A 113 -40.58 -32.49 7.58
N ALA A 114 -40.30 -33.56 8.33
CA ALA A 114 -40.38 -34.94 7.81
C ALA A 114 -41.76 -35.32 7.25
N ALA A 115 -42.83 -34.71 7.75
CA ALA A 115 -44.19 -34.95 7.27
C ALA A 115 -44.50 -34.23 5.94
N ASP A 116 -43.69 -33.24 5.53
CA ASP A 116 -43.87 -32.53 4.28
C ASP A 116 -43.35 -33.35 3.09
N GLY A 117 -44.18 -33.55 2.08
CA GLY A 117 -43.82 -34.32 0.88
C GLY A 117 -42.60 -33.74 0.13
N ARG A 118 -42.34 -32.44 0.24
CA ARG A 118 -41.18 -31.75 -0.36
C ARG A 118 -39.88 -32.15 0.34
N TRP A 119 -39.92 -32.50 1.62
CA TRP A 119 -38.75 -33.01 2.35
C TRP A 119 -38.28 -34.36 1.81
N GLY A 120 -39.21 -35.28 1.57
CA GLY A 120 -38.91 -36.61 1.00
C GLY A 120 -38.58 -36.61 -0.49
N ALA A 121 -38.77 -35.48 -1.21
CA ALA A 121 -38.58 -35.39 -2.66
C ALA A 121 -37.09 -35.33 -3.10
N LEU A 122 -36.17 -35.10 -2.16
CA LEU A 122 -34.73 -34.99 -2.43
C LEU A 122 -33.91 -36.00 -1.62
N GLU A 123 -32.77 -36.40 -2.18
CA GLU A 123 -31.80 -37.25 -1.49
C GLU A 123 -31.15 -36.51 -0.31
N ALA A 124 -30.70 -37.26 0.72
CA ALA A 124 -30.10 -36.69 1.93
C ALA A 124 -28.94 -35.71 1.64
N LYS A 125 -28.12 -36.01 0.63
CA LYS A 125 -26.99 -35.16 0.23
C LYS A 125 -27.46 -33.82 -0.36
N GLU A 126 -28.50 -33.84 -1.18
CA GLU A 126 -29.06 -32.62 -1.77
C GLU A 126 -29.77 -31.77 -0.73
N ARG A 127 -30.53 -32.40 0.18
CA ARG A 127 -31.11 -31.72 1.35
C ARG A 127 -30.04 -31.00 2.16
N ALA A 128 -28.95 -31.68 2.50
CA ALA A 128 -27.85 -31.08 3.25
C ALA A 128 -27.22 -29.88 2.53
N THR A 129 -27.08 -29.96 1.20
CA THR A 129 -26.51 -28.86 0.41
C THR A 129 -27.43 -27.63 0.40
N LEU A 130 -28.74 -27.81 0.19
CA LEU A 130 -29.70 -26.71 0.18
C LEU A 130 -29.90 -26.08 1.57
N VAL A 131 -29.89 -26.91 2.62
CA VAL A 131 -29.91 -26.40 4.02
C VAL A 131 -28.66 -25.58 4.30
N GLU A 132 -27.48 -26.06 3.92
CA GLU A 132 -26.24 -25.31 4.14
C GLU A 132 -26.20 -24.01 3.32
N GLU A 133 -26.66 -24.02 2.07
CA GLU A 133 -26.79 -22.81 1.24
C GLU A 133 -27.64 -21.73 1.92
N ARG A 134 -28.68 -22.12 2.66
CA ARG A 134 -29.56 -21.19 3.37
C ARG A 134 -29.05 -20.75 4.74
N VAL A 135 -28.39 -21.64 5.48
CA VAL A 135 -27.93 -21.40 6.85
C VAL A 135 -26.55 -20.72 6.89
N ALA A 136 -25.65 -21.02 5.94
CA ALA A 136 -24.33 -20.40 5.85
C ALA A 136 -24.34 -18.85 5.87
N PRO A 137 -25.19 -18.13 5.09
CA PRO A 137 -25.25 -16.68 5.18
C PRO A 137 -25.71 -16.18 6.56
N LEU A 138 -26.61 -16.90 7.23
CA LEU A 138 -27.06 -16.55 8.59
C LEU A 138 -25.95 -16.73 9.62
N ARG A 139 -25.13 -17.79 9.49
CA ARG A 139 -23.94 -18.00 10.34
C ARG A 139 -22.94 -16.88 10.14
N LYS A 140 -22.67 -16.52 8.89
CA LYS A 140 -21.77 -15.42 8.56
C LYS A 140 -22.26 -14.09 9.15
N GLU A 141 -23.55 -13.77 9.00
CA GLU A 141 -24.13 -12.55 9.58
C GLU A 141 -24.06 -12.55 11.11
N ALA A 142 -24.34 -13.69 11.76
CA ALA A 142 -24.24 -13.83 13.21
C ALA A 142 -22.79 -13.66 13.70
N GLU A 143 -21.81 -14.23 13.00
CA GLU A 143 -20.39 -14.08 13.31
C GLU A 143 -19.92 -12.63 13.12
N GLU A 144 -20.31 -11.98 12.02
CA GLU A 144 -20.01 -10.57 11.77
C GLU A 144 -20.61 -9.65 12.84
N ARG A 145 -21.85 -9.92 13.27
CA ARG A 145 -22.50 -9.19 14.37
C ARG A 145 -21.76 -9.38 15.69
N ALA A 146 -21.45 -10.63 16.06
CA ALA A 146 -20.71 -10.92 17.29
C ALA A 146 -19.30 -10.30 17.29
N SER A 147 -18.64 -10.29 16.14
CA SER A 147 -17.35 -9.63 15.94
C SER A 147 -17.46 -8.11 16.09
N ALA A 148 -18.47 -7.50 15.45
CA ALA A 148 -18.74 -6.07 15.55
C ALA A 148 -19.06 -5.64 16.98
N GLU A 149 -19.87 -6.42 17.71
CA GLU A 149 -20.17 -6.20 19.13
C GLU A 149 -18.89 -6.28 19.99
N THR A 150 -18.04 -7.28 19.75
CA THR A 150 -16.76 -7.43 20.45
C THR A 150 -15.81 -6.27 20.16
N MET A 151 -15.72 -5.83 18.90
CA MET A 151 -14.92 -4.67 18.50
C MET A 151 -15.45 -3.38 19.13
N ALA A 152 -16.76 -3.16 19.13
CA ALA A 152 -17.40 -2.01 19.75
C ALA A 152 -17.18 -1.98 21.27
N ALA A 153 -17.35 -3.12 21.96
CA ALA A 153 -17.07 -3.25 23.38
C ALA A 153 -15.59 -2.98 23.70
N THR A 154 -14.67 -3.51 22.90
CA THR A 154 -13.23 -3.27 23.05
C THR A 154 -12.86 -1.81 22.83
N ALA A 155 -13.43 -1.17 21.80
CA ALA A 155 -13.21 0.25 21.51
C ALA A 155 -13.78 1.15 22.62
N GLY A 156 -14.99 0.87 23.08
CA GLY A 156 -15.62 1.56 24.21
C GLY A 156 -14.81 1.43 25.49
N PHE A 157 -14.32 0.23 25.79
CA PHE A 157 -13.46 0.01 26.94
C PHE A 157 -12.14 0.78 26.83
N ARG A 158 -11.49 0.79 25.65
CA ARG A 158 -10.29 1.60 25.42
C ARG A 158 -10.55 3.10 25.59
N ALA A 159 -11.67 3.62 25.09
CA ALA A 159 -12.05 5.01 25.27
C ALA A 159 -12.25 5.36 26.75
N LEU A 160 -12.86 4.45 27.53
CA LEU A 160 -13.00 4.59 28.97
C LEU A 160 -11.64 4.61 29.68
N LEU A 161 -10.72 3.71 29.32
CA LEU A 161 -9.36 3.69 29.89
C LEU A 161 -8.61 5.00 29.61
N LEU A 162 -8.76 5.56 28.41
CA LEU A 162 -8.21 6.86 28.05
C LEU A 162 -8.82 7.98 28.89
N ALA A 163 -10.15 8.02 29.02
CA ALA A 163 -10.86 9.05 29.80
C ALA A 163 -10.49 9.02 31.29
N LYS A 164 -10.22 7.85 31.84
CA LYS A 164 -9.77 7.67 33.24
C LYS A 164 -8.26 7.87 33.42
N GLY A 165 -7.53 8.22 32.36
CA GLY A 165 -6.10 8.52 32.44
C GLY A 165 -5.24 7.30 32.75
N VAL A 166 -5.64 6.11 32.30
CA VAL A 166 -4.86 4.89 32.50
C VAL A 166 -3.55 4.96 31.70
N GLY A 167 -2.44 4.63 32.36
CA GLY A 167 -1.11 4.63 31.76
C GLY A 167 -0.18 3.60 32.42
N GLU A 168 1.13 3.74 32.22
CA GLU A 168 2.15 2.78 32.66
C GLU A 168 2.15 2.49 34.17
N GLY A 169 1.80 3.50 34.99
CA GLY A 169 1.71 3.36 36.45
C GLY A 169 0.39 2.77 36.97
N SER A 170 -0.61 2.56 36.10
CA SER A 170 -1.96 2.15 36.52
C SER A 170 -2.00 0.67 36.88
N ARG A 171 -2.55 0.35 38.05
CA ARG A 171 -2.67 -1.03 38.53
C ARG A 171 -4.08 -1.58 38.28
N TRP A 172 -4.17 -2.72 37.62
CA TRP A 172 -5.43 -3.40 37.33
C TRP A 172 -6.34 -3.55 38.56
N SER A 173 -5.79 -4.01 39.70
CA SER A 173 -6.57 -4.23 40.92
C SER A 173 -7.28 -3.00 41.46
N LYS A 174 -6.76 -1.79 41.22
CA LYS A 174 -7.39 -0.52 41.62
C LYS A 174 -8.38 -0.06 40.56
N MET A 175 -7.93 -0.03 39.30
CA MET A 175 -8.76 0.44 38.20
C MET A 175 -10.02 -0.42 38.01
N LYS A 176 -9.95 -1.74 38.21
CA LYS A 176 -11.12 -2.61 38.02
C LYS A 176 -12.30 -2.25 38.94
N GLU A 177 -12.03 -1.74 40.15
CA GLU A 177 -13.07 -1.35 41.12
C GLU A 177 -13.68 -0.02 40.71
N GLU A 178 -12.84 0.94 40.28
CA GLU A 178 -13.28 2.24 39.78
C GLU A 178 -14.06 2.16 38.46
N LEU A 179 -13.76 1.15 37.63
CA LEU A 179 -14.41 0.93 36.33
C LEU A 179 -15.65 0.02 36.44
N ALA A 180 -15.92 -0.56 37.61
CA ALA A 180 -16.95 -1.59 37.75
C ALA A 180 -18.35 -1.10 37.37
N GLU A 181 -18.69 0.16 37.65
CA GLU A 181 -20.04 0.70 37.39
C GLU A 181 -20.20 1.24 35.95
N GLU A 182 -19.13 1.25 35.15
CA GLU A 182 -19.15 1.83 33.81
C GLU A 182 -19.71 0.82 32.79
N GLU A 183 -20.67 1.26 31.97
CA GLU A 183 -21.32 0.41 30.97
C GLU A 183 -20.31 -0.21 29.99
N ALA A 184 -19.34 0.59 29.53
CA ALA A 184 -18.28 0.14 28.63
C ALA A 184 -17.37 -0.94 29.25
N PHE A 185 -17.24 -0.98 30.58
CA PHE A 185 -16.53 -2.06 31.29
C PHE A 185 -17.39 -3.32 31.39
N GLN A 186 -18.70 -3.17 31.62
CA GLN A 186 -19.62 -4.30 31.74
C GLN A 186 -19.85 -5.02 30.42
N ASN A 187 -19.85 -4.28 29.30
CA ASN A 187 -20.00 -4.83 27.95
C ASN A 187 -18.84 -5.74 27.51
N VAL A 188 -17.69 -5.67 28.19
CA VAL A 188 -16.55 -6.55 27.91
C VAL A 188 -16.64 -7.85 28.73
N PRO A 189 -16.41 -9.04 28.14
CA PRO A 189 -16.37 -10.30 28.87
C PRO A 189 -15.31 -10.29 29.98
N LYS A 190 -15.65 -10.80 31.18
CA LYS A 190 -14.77 -10.79 32.36
C LYS A 190 -13.37 -11.37 32.10
N SER A 191 -13.27 -12.40 31.25
CA SER A 191 -12.00 -13.04 30.86
C SER A 191 -11.09 -12.13 30.03
N GLN A 192 -11.64 -11.15 29.32
CA GLN A 192 -10.89 -10.27 28.42
C GLN A 192 -10.50 -8.94 29.06
N ARG A 193 -11.20 -8.49 30.12
CA ARG A 193 -11.02 -7.13 30.68
C ARG A 193 -9.56 -6.85 31.10
N GLU A 194 -8.93 -7.77 31.82
CA GLU A 194 -7.54 -7.60 32.25
C GLU A 194 -6.55 -7.68 31.08
N VAL A 195 -6.82 -8.56 30.10
CA VAL A 195 -5.99 -8.71 28.90
C VAL A 195 -6.00 -7.41 28.10
N LEU A 196 -7.19 -6.85 27.85
CA LEU A 196 -7.37 -5.58 27.14
C LEU A 196 -6.75 -4.41 27.91
N PHE A 197 -6.87 -4.38 29.24
CA PHE A 197 -6.22 -3.39 30.08
C PHE A 197 -4.69 -3.43 29.94
N ARG A 198 -4.08 -4.61 30.09
CA ARG A 198 -2.63 -4.78 29.97
C ARG A 198 -2.14 -4.43 28.57
N ALA A 199 -2.88 -4.82 27.54
CA ALA A 199 -2.60 -4.46 26.15
C ALA A 199 -2.62 -2.93 25.94
N TYR A 200 -3.64 -2.25 26.47
CA TYR A 200 -3.74 -0.79 26.40
C TYR A 200 -2.59 -0.09 27.15
N VAL A 201 -2.23 -0.55 28.34
CA VAL A 201 -1.10 0.00 29.10
C VAL A 201 0.23 -0.18 28.34
N ALA A 202 0.46 -1.36 27.75
CA ALA A 202 1.65 -1.62 26.95
C ALA A 202 1.70 -0.73 25.69
N GLU A 203 0.56 -0.51 25.03
CA GLU A 203 0.45 0.40 23.88
C GLU A 203 0.77 1.86 24.27
N GLN A 204 0.27 2.33 25.42
CA GLN A 204 0.59 3.67 25.93
C GLN A 204 2.07 3.84 26.26
N ALA A 205 2.69 2.83 26.90
CA ALA A 205 4.12 2.84 27.19
C ALA A 205 4.97 2.87 25.90
N ALA A 206 4.61 2.06 24.90
CA ALA A 206 5.29 2.04 23.61
C ALA A 206 5.15 3.37 22.85
N ALA A 207 3.95 3.97 22.85
CA ALA A 207 3.71 5.27 22.24
C ALA A 207 4.50 6.40 22.94
N GLY A 208 4.63 6.33 24.27
CA GLY A 208 5.46 7.24 25.06
C GLY A 208 6.94 7.12 24.68
N ALA A 209 7.48 5.91 24.69
CA ALA A 209 8.87 5.64 24.34
C ALA A 209 9.22 6.05 22.89
N ALA A 210 8.31 5.85 21.94
CA ALA A 210 8.48 6.29 20.56
C ALA A 210 8.60 7.82 20.46
N LYS A 211 7.70 8.56 21.11
CA LYS A 211 7.73 10.03 21.15
C LYS A 211 8.99 10.58 21.84
N GLU A 212 9.44 9.94 22.91
CA GLU A 212 10.69 10.32 23.58
C GLU A 212 11.90 10.06 22.68
N GLY A 213 11.92 8.92 21.99
CA GLY A 213 12.96 8.59 21.01
C GLY A 213 13.03 9.57 19.83
N GLU A 214 11.88 10.03 19.32
CA GLU A 214 11.82 11.07 18.29
C GLU A 214 12.35 12.41 18.79
N ARG A 215 11.94 12.84 19.98
CA ARG A 215 12.43 14.09 20.60
C ARG A 215 13.94 14.05 20.82
N SER A 216 14.48 12.94 21.29
CA SER A 216 15.92 12.76 21.48
C SER A 216 16.70 12.88 20.16
N LYS A 217 16.21 12.25 19.09
CA LYS A 217 16.80 12.36 17.74
C LYS A 217 16.74 13.79 17.20
N GLU A 218 15.63 14.49 17.39
CA GLU A 218 15.48 15.88 16.96
C GLU A 218 16.42 16.80 17.73
N GLU A 219 16.54 16.61 19.05
CA GLU A 219 17.47 17.38 19.88
C GLU A 219 18.93 17.12 19.49
N GLU A 220 19.29 15.87 19.20
CA GLU A 220 20.64 15.52 18.74
C GLU A 220 20.95 16.16 17.38
N LEU A 221 20.00 16.11 16.43
CA LEU A 221 20.15 16.78 15.13
C LEU A 221 20.30 18.30 15.28
N ARG A 222 19.53 18.91 16.19
CA ARG A 222 19.66 20.34 16.50
C ARG A 222 21.04 20.67 17.05
N ARG A 223 21.54 19.88 18.02
CA ARG A 223 22.89 20.05 18.59
C ARG A 223 23.97 19.89 17.53
N GLN A 224 23.82 18.96 16.58
CA GLN A 224 24.75 18.80 15.46
C GLN A 224 24.77 20.03 14.56
N ARG A 225 23.60 20.56 14.16
CA ARG A 225 23.50 21.78 13.35
C ARG A 225 24.11 23.00 14.04
N GLU A 226 23.86 23.17 15.35
CA GLU A 226 24.45 24.26 16.13
C GLU A 226 25.99 24.17 16.15
N ARG A 227 26.56 22.97 16.27
CA ARG A 227 28.01 22.75 16.20
C ARG A 227 28.57 23.06 14.82
N GLU A 228 27.88 22.69 13.74
CA GLU A 228 28.31 23.00 12.38
C GLU A 228 28.29 24.50 12.09
N VAL A 229 27.22 25.19 12.50
CA VAL A 229 27.12 26.65 12.38
C VAL A 229 28.21 27.34 13.17
N ARG A 230 28.48 26.89 14.40
CA ARG A 230 29.57 27.44 15.22
C ARG A 230 30.93 27.26 14.55
N LYS A 231 31.24 26.05 14.06
CA LYS A 231 32.50 25.79 13.33
C LYS A 231 32.63 26.64 12.08
N ARG A 232 31.53 26.85 11.35
CA ARG A 232 31.54 27.72 10.16
C ARG A 232 31.82 29.18 10.54
N LYS A 233 31.16 29.69 11.58
CA LYS A 233 31.41 31.05 12.08
C LYS A 233 32.85 31.24 12.58
N GLU A 234 33.38 30.28 13.33
CA GLU A 234 34.78 30.31 13.79
C GLU A 234 35.75 30.38 12.60
N ARG A 235 35.54 29.58 11.55
CA ARG A 235 36.33 29.65 10.31
C ARG A 235 36.19 30.99 9.59
N GLU A 236 34.98 31.51 9.46
CA GLU A 236 34.72 32.81 8.84
C GLU A 236 35.39 33.95 9.63
N GLU A 237 35.36 33.90 10.97
CA GLU A 237 36.04 34.86 11.85
C GLU A 237 37.56 34.78 11.74
N GLU A 238 38.13 33.57 11.72
CA GLU A 238 39.58 33.34 11.50
C GLU A 238 40.03 33.88 10.14
N GLU A 239 39.29 33.60 9.07
CA GLU A 239 39.57 34.12 7.73
C GLU A 239 39.51 35.65 7.69
N MET A 240 38.50 36.25 8.33
CA MET A 240 38.35 37.69 8.40
C MET A 240 39.46 38.34 9.24
N ALA A 241 39.87 37.72 10.35
CA ALA A 241 40.98 38.18 11.17
C ALA A 241 42.32 38.13 10.39
N ALA A 242 42.56 37.04 9.65
CA ALA A 242 43.73 36.91 8.79
C ALA A 242 43.76 37.99 7.69
N ARG A 243 42.61 38.27 7.06
CA ARG A 243 42.48 39.36 6.07
C ARG A 243 42.77 40.73 6.69
N ARG A 244 42.27 41.01 7.90
CA ARG A 244 42.53 42.26 8.63
C ARG A 244 44.01 42.43 8.95
N LEU A 245 44.67 41.39 9.48
CA LEU A 245 46.10 41.46 9.80
C LEU A 245 46.95 41.70 8.55
N LYS A 246 46.62 41.02 7.45
CA LYS A 246 47.30 41.24 6.16
C LYS A 246 47.13 42.69 5.66
N ALA A 247 45.91 43.24 5.73
CA ALA A 247 45.66 44.62 5.35
C ALA A 247 46.43 45.61 6.23
N GLN A 248 46.42 45.44 7.56
CA GLN A 248 47.19 46.28 8.49
C GLN A 248 48.69 46.26 8.20
N ARG A 249 49.26 45.08 7.86
CA ARG A 249 50.66 44.98 7.47
C ARG A 249 50.95 45.70 6.14
N GLN A 250 50.05 45.61 5.16
CA GLN A 250 50.19 46.32 3.88
C GLN A 250 50.11 47.84 4.08
N ASP A 251 49.17 48.33 4.88
CA ASP A 251 49.02 49.75 5.20
C ASP A 251 50.25 50.28 5.96
N ALA A 252 50.79 49.49 6.89
CA ALA A 252 52.03 49.82 7.59
C ALA A 252 53.23 49.89 6.63
N LEU A 253 53.36 48.94 5.69
CA LEU A 253 54.40 48.95 4.65
C LEU A 253 54.30 50.21 3.79
N ALA A 254 53.11 50.54 3.29
CA ALA A 254 52.89 51.72 2.46
C ALA A 254 53.20 53.03 3.21
N SER A 255 52.78 53.10 4.47
CA SER A 255 53.08 54.24 5.35
C SER A 255 54.59 54.39 5.59
N TYR A 256 55.30 53.29 5.83
CA TYR A 256 56.76 53.30 6.02
C TYR A 256 57.50 53.68 4.74
N GLN A 257 57.08 53.18 3.57
CA GLN A 257 57.65 53.60 2.28
C GLN A 257 57.45 55.10 2.01
N SER A 258 56.31 55.66 2.43
CA SER A 258 56.06 57.10 2.34
C SER A 258 57.03 57.89 3.22
N LEU A 259 57.26 57.44 4.46
CA LEU A 259 58.29 58.02 5.35
C LEU A 259 59.68 58.00 4.70
N LEU A 260 60.08 56.88 4.10
CA LEU A 260 61.36 56.76 3.41
C LEU A 260 61.49 57.76 2.26
N THR A 261 60.41 57.92 1.47
CA THR A 261 60.37 58.88 0.36
C THR A 261 60.46 60.33 0.83
N GLU A 262 59.85 60.65 1.97
CA GLU A 262 59.88 61.99 2.57
C GLU A 262 61.26 62.35 3.14
N GLN A 263 61.87 61.42 3.89
CA GLN A 263 63.04 61.67 4.74
C GLN A 263 64.37 61.26 4.10
N VAL A 264 64.42 60.16 3.35
CA VAL A 264 65.65 59.60 2.79
C VAL A 264 65.74 59.97 1.32
N ARG A 265 66.57 60.96 0.99
CA ARG A 265 66.80 61.44 -0.39
C ARG A 265 68.21 61.14 -0.92
N GLU A 266 69.10 60.71 -0.04
CA GLU A 266 70.50 60.43 -0.32
C GLU A 266 70.67 58.97 -0.83
N PRO A 267 71.27 58.75 -2.01
CA PRO A 267 71.44 57.42 -2.59
C PRO A 267 72.55 56.57 -1.94
N ASP A 268 73.35 57.16 -1.05
CA ASP A 268 74.40 56.53 -0.25
C ASP A 268 74.02 56.37 1.24
N ALA A 269 72.75 56.64 1.58
CA ALA A 269 72.24 56.55 2.94
C ALA A 269 72.42 55.15 3.56
N SER A 270 73.01 55.10 4.77
CA SER A 270 73.24 53.85 5.51
C SER A 270 72.12 53.55 6.52
N TRP A 271 71.69 52.28 6.56
CA TRP A 271 70.67 51.83 7.53
C TRP A 271 71.06 52.08 8.98
N ARG A 272 72.34 51.88 9.34
CA ARG A 272 72.82 52.05 10.72
C ARG A 272 72.66 53.48 11.23
N GLU A 273 72.78 54.46 10.32
CA GLU A 273 72.70 55.88 10.66
C GLU A 273 71.27 56.39 10.61
N TRP A 274 70.46 55.87 9.68
CA TRP A 274 69.09 56.30 9.45
C TRP A 274 68.06 55.58 10.31
N ALA A 275 68.31 54.33 10.73
CA ALA A 275 67.35 53.56 11.54
C ALA A 275 66.91 54.30 12.82
N PRO A 276 67.81 54.86 13.66
CA PRO A 276 67.39 55.60 14.86
C PRO A 276 66.63 56.89 14.56
N LYS A 277 66.83 57.49 13.37
CA LYS A 277 66.14 58.71 12.94
C LYS A 277 64.73 58.39 12.47
N LEU A 278 64.58 57.32 11.69
CA LEU A 278 63.29 56.84 11.20
C LEU A 278 62.40 56.30 12.33
N GLU A 279 62.99 55.66 13.34
CA GLU A 279 62.29 55.18 14.54
C GLU A 279 61.67 56.32 15.36
N ARG A 280 62.29 57.52 15.33
CA ARG A 280 61.78 58.71 16.02
C ARG A 280 60.72 59.49 15.21
N ASP A 281 60.21 58.92 14.13
CA ASP A 281 59.13 59.54 13.34
C ASP A 281 57.93 59.89 14.24
N PRO A 282 57.46 61.16 14.28
CA PRO A 282 56.35 61.57 15.13
C PRO A 282 55.03 60.86 14.85
N GLN A 283 54.84 60.36 13.62
CA GLN A 283 53.68 59.56 13.23
C GLN A 283 53.83 58.06 13.58
N GLY A 284 54.97 57.67 14.16
CA GLY A 284 55.26 56.30 14.58
C GLY A 284 55.39 55.31 13.42
N ARG A 285 55.55 55.78 12.17
CA ARG A 285 55.64 54.92 10.98
C ARG A 285 56.87 54.03 11.03
N GLY A 286 57.98 54.53 11.58
CA GLY A 286 59.24 53.78 11.78
C GLY A 286 59.29 52.86 13.01
N SER A 287 58.24 52.82 13.83
CA SER A 287 58.11 51.92 14.99
C SER A 287 56.82 51.10 14.93
N ASN A 288 56.21 50.98 13.74
CA ASN A 288 54.92 50.32 13.60
C ASN A 288 55.02 48.82 13.95
N ARG A 289 54.20 48.38 14.92
CA ARG A 289 54.19 47.00 15.44
C ARG A 289 53.90 45.91 14.40
N GLN A 290 53.32 46.28 13.25
CA GLN A 290 53.03 45.34 12.16
C GLN A 290 54.24 45.01 11.28
N LEU A 291 55.32 45.80 11.40
CA LEU A 291 56.57 45.59 10.69
C LEU A 291 57.67 45.22 11.66
N ASP A 292 58.43 44.21 11.32
CA ASP A 292 59.64 43.82 12.02
C ASP A 292 60.85 44.60 11.50
N ALA A 293 61.90 44.73 12.32
CA ALA A 293 63.09 45.50 11.99
C ALA A 293 63.78 45.02 10.69
N SER A 294 63.76 43.71 10.41
CA SER A 294 64.32 43.15 9.17
C SER A 294 63.52 43.58 7.94
N THR A 295 62.18 43.59 8.03
CA THR A 295 61.31 44.11 6.97
C THR A 295 61.52 45.60 6.74
N MET A 296 61.63 46.39 7.82
CA MET A 296 61.91 47.83 7.70
C MET A 296 63.28 48.08 7.04
N GLU A 297 64.32 47.37 7.46
CA GLU A 297 65.65 47.45 6.87
C GLU A 297 65.66 47.08 5.38
N ARG A 298 64.92 46.03 5.00
CA ARG A 298 64.75 45.65 3.60
C ARG A 298 64.09 46.77 2.79
N CYS A 299 62.97 47.32 3.29
CA CYS A 299 62.31 48.44 2.62
C CYS A 299 63.21 49.67 2.48
N PHE A 300 64.04 49.97 3.48
CA PHE A 300 65.02 51.04 3.42
C PHE A 300 66.06 50.78 2.32
N ARG A 301 66.66 49.58 2.29
CA ARG A 301 67.65 49.21 1.27
C ARG A 301 67.05 49.24 -0.14
N ASP A 302 65.84 48.72 -0.32
CA ASP A 302 65.12 48.76 -1.60
C ASP A 302 64.86 50.20 -2.06
N HIS A 303 64.53 51.11 -1.12
CA HIS A 303 64.34 52.53 -1.41
C HIS A 303 65.65 53.22 -1.83
N VAL A 304 66.72 53.01 -1.08
CA VAL A 304 68.06 53.57 -1.41
C VAL A 304 68.55 53.04 -2.76
N ALA A 305 68.35 51.75 -3.05
CA ALA A 305 68.67 51.17 -4.35
C ALA A 305 67.89 51.86 -5.49
N LYS A 306 66.59 52.11 -5.31
CA LYS A 306 65.77 52.86 -6.29
C LYS A 306 66.23 54.30 -6.47
N LEU A 307 66.64 54.99 -5.41
CA LEU A 307 67.22 56.33 -5.51
C LEU A 307 68.52 56.33 -6.32
N TYR A 308 69.40 55.37 -6.04
CA TYR A 308 70.64 55.19 -6.78
C TYR A 308 70.38 54.89 -8.26
N GLU A 309 69.50 53.94 -8.57
CA GLU A 309 69.11 53.60 -9.94
C GLU A 309 68.54 54.82 -10.69
N ARG A 310 67.67 55.59 -10.04
CA ARG A 310 67.12 56.84 -10.60
C ARG A 310 68.22 57.85 -10.87
N GLY A 311 69.14 58.06 -9.93
CA GLY A 311 70.28 58.96 -10.11
C GLY A 311 71.18 58.54 -11.29
N VAL A 312 71.41 57.24 -11.45
CA VAL A 312 72.15 56.69 -12.61
C VAL A 312 71.39 56.95 -13.92
N GLN A 313 70.07 56.77 -13.93
CA GLN A 313 69.24 57.04 -15.11
C GLN A 313 69.26 58.52 -15.49
N ASP A 314 69.09 59.42 -14.51
CA ASP A 314 69.11 60.87 -14.70
C ASP A 314 70.49 61.34 -15.20
N TYR A 315 71.58 60.82 -14.63
CA TYR A 315 72.93 61.09 -15.11
C TYR A 315 73.15 60.63 -16.56
N ARG A 316 72.70 59.41 -16.90
CA ARG A 316 72.76 58.90 -18.28
C ARG A 316 71.94 59.76 -19.24
N ALA A 317 70.79 60.29 -18.81
CA ALA A 317 69.97 61.18 -19.61
C ALA A 317 70.70 62.51 -19.88
N LEU A 318 71.26 63.14 -18.85
CA LEU A 318 72.05 64.37 -18.97
C LEU A 318 73.26 64.20 -19.90
N LEU A 319 73.97 63.06 -19.81
CA LEU A 319 75.07 62.76 -20.73
C LEU A 319 74.62 62.68 -22.19
N ARG A 320 73.46 62.07 -22.47
CA ARG A 320 72.90 62.01 -23.83
C ARG A 320 72.51 63.37 -24.38
N GLU A 321 72.04 64.28 -23.53
CA GLU A 321 71.68 65.65 -23.91
C GLU A 321 72.92 66.51 -24.20
N ARG A 322 74.01 66.33 -23.45
CA ARG A 322 75.24 67.12 -23.58
C ARG A 322 76.20 66.62 -24.66
N LEU A 323 76.04 65.38 -25.13
CA LEU A 323 76.83 64.77 -26.20
C LEU A 323 76.12 64.81 -27.57
N ARG A 324 75.02 65.57 -27.70
CA ARG A 324 74.40 65.98 -28.96
C ARG A 324 74.87 67.38 -29.35
#